data_AF-A0A6P2ELT3-F1
#
_entry.id   AF-A0A6P2ELT3-F1
#
_cell.length_a   1.000
_cell.length_b   1.000
_cell.length_c   1.000
_cell.angle_alpha   90.00
_cell.angle_beta   90.00
_cell.angle_gamma   90.00
#
_symmetry.space_group_name_H-M   'P 1'
#
loop_
_entity.id
_entity.type
_entity.pdbx_description
1 polymer ?
#
loop_
_entity_poly.entity_id
_entity_poly.type
_entity_poly.pdbx_seq_one_letter_code
_entity_poly.pdbx_strand_id
1 'polypeptide(L)'
;MRELIPRLIAATLFFIVGIAGAAILAPGAVMYAGQSIYSDNQQYMLAMQGDGNLVYYRVADGSVRWNTGTSNLPGGFLVMQGDGNAVTYYDPPPLPVQKGEPVYYKEPPARYATWYSATSGNAGAYLKPQDDGNLLVVAANGQTLWGIGSDPDLNKPEPKQPGDVVGRELVGWLAAPGHVGYFDGTNIYQVMKEPLVVQYVTVDNFKSTVREQGPNAYWGAGYPNIPDFYVKGCFEANCKDNLGRVLDSRRAMNARALQIYRLGADYTILPTATPALPRTATTEARKGTYRCDTFVIDIYSIFTAGGQVDAMGNPIQRVSLDSPYARWDFFKNNILTGSIIPTVVFQALKNFRG
;
A
#
# COMPACT_ATOMS: atom_id res chain seq x y z
N MET A 1 13.04 -21.52 -66.36
CA MET A 1 13.80 -20.25 -66.37
C MET A 1 13.00 -19.23 -65.60
N ARG A 2 13.65 -18.59 -64.60
CA ARG A 2 13.24 -17.40 -63.82
C ARG A 2 12.21 -17.62 -62.71
N GLU A 3 12.66 -17.77 -61.46
CA GLU A 3 12.98 -16.72 -60.45
C GLU A 3 11.72 -16.32 -59.66
N LEU A 4 11.55 -16.77 -58.41
CA LEU A 4 12.03 -16.17 -57.14
C LEU A 4 11.42 -14.78 -56.84
N ILE A 5 10.65 -14.72 -55.74
CA ILE A 5 10.57 -13.70 -54.67
C ILE A 5 9.12 -13.65 -54.12
N PRO A 6 8.86 -14.08 -52.87
CA PRO A 6 7.68 -13.66 -52.14
C PRO A 6 7.96 -12.30 -51.46
N ARG A 7 7.11 -11.31 -51.73
CA ARG A 7 7.10 -10.03 -51.01
C ARG A 7 6.59 -10.25 -49.59
N LEU A 8 7.48 -10.43 -48.62
CA LEU A 8 7.18 -10.08 -47.23
C LEU A 8 7.42 -8.58 -47.06
N ILE A 9 6.33 -7.81 -46.94
CA ILE A 9 6.40 -6.47 -46.36
C ILE A 9 6.32 -6.68 -44.85
N ALA A 10 7.47 -6.88 -44.21
CA ALA A 10 7.59 -6.70 -42.76
C ALA A 10 7.64 -5.19 -42.52
N ALA A 11 6.52 -4.60 -42.08
CA ALA A 11 6.51 -3.26 -41.53
C ALA A 11 7.25 -3.31 -40.19
N THR A 12 8.57 -3.13 -40.21
CA THR A 12 9.35 -2.82 -39.02
C THR A 12 8.90 -1.45 -38.51
N LEU A 13 7.94 -1.46 -37.58
CA LEU A 13 7.75 -0.36 -36.63
C LEU A 13 9.04 -0.26 -35.83
N PHE A 14 9.93 0.64 -36.26
CA PHE A 14 10.94 1.21 -35.38
C PHE A 14 10.19 1.96 -34.28
N PHE A 15 9.96 1.29 -33.15
CA PHE A 15 9.77 2.01 -31.89
C PHE A 15 11.10 2.71 -31.62
N ILE A 16 11.19 3.98 -32.03
CA ILE A 16 12.08 4.90 -31.34
C ILE A 16 11.48 4.99 -29.94
N VAL A 17 11.97 4.16 -29.02
CA VAL A 17 11.84 4.43 -27.59
C VAL A 17 12.65 5.71 -27.38
N GLY A 18 11.97 6.84 -27.50
CA GLY A 18 12.49 8.08 -26.96
C GLY A 18 12.67 7.82 -25.47
N ILE A 19 13.91 7.73 -25.02
CA ILE A 19 14.24 7.82 -23.61
C ILE A 19 13.90 9.27 -23.23
N ALA A 20 12.63 9.50 -22.88
CA ALA A 20 12.18 10.78 -22.37
C ALA A 20 12.70 10.90 -20.94
N GLY A 21 13.85 11.56 -20.80
CA GLY A 21 14.31 12.03 -19.50
C GLY A 21 13.28 12.97 -18.90
N ALA A 22 13.08 12.86 -17.58
CA ALA A 22 12.39 13.80 -16.70
C ALA A 22 11.41 14.78 -17.38
N ALA A 23 10.15 14.39 -17.53
CA ALA A 23 9.16 15.22 -18.22
C ALA A 23 8.62 16.31 -17.27
N ILE A 24 9.37 17.42 -17.14
CA ILE A 24 8.89 18.66 -16.54
C ILE A 24 7.87 19.34 -17.45
N LEU A 25 6.88 20.03 -16.88
CA LEU A 25 6.09 21.03 -17.60
C LEU A 25 6.78 22.38 -17.46
N ALA A 26 7.50 22.78 -18.50
CA ALA A 26 8.28 24.02 -18.55
C ALA A 26 7.39 25.28 -18.43
N PRO A 27 7.94 26.42 -18.02
CA PRO A 27 7.21 27.69 -18.05
C PRO A 27 6.70 28.00 -19.48
N GLY A 28 5.46 28.44 -19.56
CA GLY A 28 4.70 28.67 -20.79
C GLY A 28 4.10 27.41 -21.43
N ALA A 29 4.46 26.21 -20.97
CA ALA A 29 3.93 24.97 -21.55
C ALA A 29 2.48 24.71 -21.13
N VAL A 30 1.75 24.08 -22.05
CA VAL A 30 0.34 23.71 -21.89
C VAL A 30 0.20 22.20 -21.97
N MET A 31 -0.60 21.63 -21.09
CA MET A 31 -1.02 20.24 -21.10
C MET A 31 -2.53 20.17 -21.30
N TYR A 32 -2.94 19.73 -22.48
CA TYR A 32 -4.34 19.57 -22.87
C TYR A 32 -4.92 18.24 -22.41
N ALA A 33 -6.26 18.17 -22.38
CA ALA A 33 -6.99 16.94 -22.13
C ALA A 33 -6.45 15.75 -22.95
N GLY A 34 -6.22 14.61 -22.27
CA GLY A 34 -5.63 13.40 -22.81
C GLY A 34 -4.10 13.33 -22.74
N GLN A 35 -3.42 14.42 -22.40
CA GLN A 35 -1.96 14.44 -22.26
C GLN A 35 -1.51 14.12 -20.82
N SER A 36 -0.30 13.58 -20.71
CA SER A 36 0.32 13.25 -19.44
C SER A 36 1.84 13.50 -19.45
N ILE A 37 2.39 13.67 -18.26
CA ILE A 37 3.83 13.64 -17.99
C ILE A 37 4.11 12.64 -16.86
N TYR A 38 5.30 12.04 -16.89
CA TYR A 38 5.71 11.01 -15.94
C TYR A 38 6.88 11.48 -15.08
N SER A 39 7.03 10.88 -13.89
CA SER A 39 8.28 10.90 -13.14
C SER A 39 9.39 10.21 -13.95
N ASP A 40 10.64 10.53 -13.63
CA ASP A 40 11.83 10.02 -14.33
C ASP A 40 11.88 8.47 -14.29
N ASN A 41 11.43 7.88 -13.18
CA ASN A 41 11.28 6.44 -12.96
C ASN A 41 9.97 5.83 -13.48
N GLN A 42 9.09 6.63 -14.10
CA GLN A 42 7.78 6.25 -14.66
C GLN A 42 6.77 5.65 -13.65
N GLN A 43 7.00 5.78 -12.35
CA GLN A 43 6.09 5.25 -11.32
C GLN A 43 4.91 6.18 -11.03
N TYR A 44 5.00 7.45 -11.43
CA TYR A 44 3.96 8.44 -11.24
C TYR A 44 3.63 9.16 -12.52
N MET A 45 2.36 9.53 -12.66
CA MET A 45 1.83 10.15 -13.86
C MET A 45 0.91 11.30 -13.48
N LEU A 46 1.20 12.50 -13.98
CA LEU A 46 0.26 13.61 -14.00
C LEU A 46 -0.48 13.58 -15.33
N ALA A 47 -1.81 13.52 -15.30
CA ALA A 47 -2.65 13.46 -16.49
C ALA A 47 -3.74 14.53 -16.44
N MET A 48 -3.89 15.27 -17.52
CA MET A 48 -5.06 16.11 -17.76
C MET A 48 -6.16 15.23 -18.37
N GLN A 49 -7.18 14.89 -17.61
CA GLN A 49 -8.22 13.97 -18.07
C GLN A 49 -9.22 14.64 -19.03
N GLY A 50 -9.92 13.81 -19.81
CA GLY A 50 -10.92 14.27 -20.79
C GLY A 50 -12.13 14.98 -20.17
N ASP A 51 -12.42 14.72 -18.89
CA ASP A 51 -13.50 15.34 -18.14
C ASP A 51 -13.12 16.69 -17.51
N GLY A 52 -11.89 17.18 -17.72
CA GLY A 52 -11.40 18.44 -17.17
C GLY A 52 -10.68 18.33 -15.82
N ASN A 53 -10.55 17.13 -15.24
CA ASN A 53 -9.81 16.95 -14.00
C ASN A 53 -8.31 16.77 -14.27
N LEU A 54 -7.46 17.49 -13.54
CA LEU A 54 -6.02 17.24 -13.54
C LEU A 54 -5.73 16.29 -12.38
N VAL A 55 -5.20 15.10 -12.69
CA VAL A 55 -5.04 14.03 -11.70
C VAL A 55 -3.63 13.49 -11.70
N TYR A 56 -3.08 13.30 -10.50
CA TYR A 56 -1.78 12.69 -10.27
C TYR A 56 -1.97 11.27 -9.73
N TYR A 57 -1.35 10.29 -10.39
CA TYR A 57 -1.52 8.87 -10.13
C TYR A 57 -0.22 8.20 -9.72
N ARG A 58 -0.35 7.13 -8.93
CA ARG A 58 0.63 6.05 -8.88
C ARG A 58 0.29 5.05 -10.00
N VAL A 59 1.27 4.78 -10.86
CA VAL A 59 1.06 3.95 -12.06
C VAL A 59 0.82 2.48 -11.71
N ALA A 60 1.48 1.98 -10.67
CA ALA A 60 1.46 0.56 -10.30
C ALA A 60 0.07 0.00 -9.97
N ASP A 61 -0.77 0.80 -9.31
CA ASP A 61 -2.10 0.40 -8.83
C ASP A 61 -3.23 1.33 -9.33
N GLY A 62 -2.89 2.38 -10.08
CA GLY A 62 -3.85 3.38 -10.56
C GLY A 62 -4.43 4.27 -9.45
N SER A 63 -3.85 4.25 -8.24
CA SER A 63 -4.34 5.05 -7.13
C SER A 63 -4.15 6.55 -7.38
N VAL A 64 -5.16 7.34 -7.02
CA VAL A 64 -5.12 8.80 -7.11
C VAL A 64 -4.34 9.34 -5.91
N ARG A 65 -3.19 9.97 -6.17
CA ARG A 65 -2.38 10.68 -5.17
C ARG A 65 -3.00 12.03 -4.83
N TRP A 66 -3.42 12.76 -5.86
CA TRP A 66 -3.94 14.11 -5.77
C TRP A 66 -4.72 14.46 -7.03
N ASN A 67 -5.70 15.36 -6.93
CA ASN A 67 -6.39 15.93 -8.10
C ASN A 67 -6.90 17.34 -7.81
N THR A 68 -7.21 18.09 -8.86
CA THR A 68 -7.76 19.45 -8.77
C THR A 68 -9.24 19.50 -8.39
N GLY A 69 -9.98 18.40 -8.55
CA GLY A 69 -11.42 18.34 -8.30
C GLY A 69 -12.25 19.07 -9.35
N THR A 70 -11.70 19.25 -10.57
CA THR A 70 -12.27 20.08 -11.64
C THR A 70 -13.00 19.25 -12.71
N SER A 71 -13.54 18.09 -12.34
CA SER A 71 -14.29 17.22 -13.26
C SER A 71 -15.60 17.88 -13.74
N ASN A 72 -16.14 17.37 -14.85
CA ASN A 72 -17.30 17.92 -15.58
C ASN A 72 -17.03 19.23 -16.34
N LEU A 73 -15.76 19.50 -16.65
CA LEU A 73 -15.31 20.64 -17.46
C LEU A 73 -14.54 20.13 -18.68
N PRO A 74 -15.22 19.42 -19.62
CA PRO A 74 -14.55 18.73 -20.72
C PRO A 74 -13.76 19.70 -21.59
N GLY A 75 -12.53 19.33 -21.94
CA GLY A 75 -11.62 20.21 -22.66
C GLY A 75 -10.85 21.20 -21.77
N GLY A 76 -10.92 21.05 -20.44
CA GLY A 76 -10.00 21.72 -19.53
C GLY A 76 -8.54 21.41 -19.85
N PHE A 77 -7.64 22.31 -19.45
CA PHE A 77 -6.21 22.18 -19.70
C PHE A 77 -5.40 22.84 -18.58
N LEU A 78 -4.16 22.39 -18.40
CA LEU A 78 -3.19 22.95 -17.45
C LEU A 78 -2.19 23.83 -18.19
N VAL A 79 -1.84 24.98 -17.59
CA VAL A 79 -0.75 25.84 -18.03
C VAL A 79 0.22 26.04 -16.89
N MET A 80 1.51 25.76 -17.12
CA MET A 80 2.57 26.29 -16.27
C MET A 80 2.87 27.71 -16.76
N GLN A 81 2.31 28.72 -16.12
CA GLN A 81 2.36 30.10 -16.62
C GLN A 81 3.78 30.69 -16.52
N GLY A 82 4.06 31.68 -17.38
CA GLY A 82 5.36 32.36 -17.40
C GLY A 82 5.68 33.16 -16.13
N ASP A 83 4.66 33.52 -15.35
CA ASP A 83 4.80 34.17 -14.04
C ASP A 83 5.12 33.17 -12.89
N GLY A 84 5.17 31.87 -13.19
CA GLY A 84 5.48 30.81 -12.24
C GLY A 84 4.27 30.18 -11.54
N ASN A 85 3.04 30.50 -11.94
CA ASN A 85 1.84 29.86 -11.42
C ASN A 85 1.40 28.67 -12.28
N ALA A 86 1.14 27.50 -11.68
CA ALA A 86 0.52 26.39 -12.39
C ALA A 86 -1.00 26.53 -12.26
N VAL A 87 -1.72 26.63 -13.38
CA VAL A 87 -3.17 26.95 -13.39
C VAL A 87 -3.91 26.04 -14.35
N THR A 88 -5.01 25.44 -13.90
CA THR A 88 -5.97 24.79 -14.80
C THR A 88 -7.00 25.79 -15.26
N TYR A 89 -7.40 25.65 -16.52
CA TYR A 89 -8.36 26.51 -17.19
C TYR A 89 -9.46 25.70 -17.85
N TYR A 90 -10.62 26.32 -17.99
CA TYR A 90 -11.72 25.84 -18.80
C TYR A 90 -12.20 26.95 -19.73
N ASP A 91 -12.28 26.64 -21.02
CA ASP A 91 -12.87 27.48 -22.05
C ASP A 91 -14.23 26.87 -22.41
N PRO A 92 -15.36 27.46 -21.98
CA PRO A 92 -16.67 26.93 -22.30
C PRO A 92 -16.91 26.99 -23.81
N PRO A 93 -17.61 25.98 -24.36
CA PRO A 93 -17.99 26.03 -25.76
C PRO A 93 -18.86 27.25 -26.02
N PRO A 94 -18.76 27.87 -27.21
CA PRO A 94 -19.69 28.91 -27.62
C PRO A 94 -21.12 28.38 -27.48
N LEU A 95 -21.99 29.11 -26.78
CA LEU A 95 -23.40 28.74 -26.66
C LEU A 95 -24.01 28.64 -28.07
N PRO A 96 -24.80 27.60 -28.38
CA PRO A 96 -25.46 27.50 -29.67
C PRO A 96 -26.42 28.69 -29.83
N VAL A 97 -26.23 29.44 -30.90
CA VAL A 97 -27.07 30.57 -31.29
C VAL A 97 -28.48 30.04 -31.57
N GLN A 98 -29.50 30.54 -30.87
CA GLN A 98 -30.88 30.27 -31.26
C GLN A 98 -31.15 30.91 -32.63
N LYS A 99 -31.80 30.17 -33.54
CA LYS A 99 -32.10 30.63 -34.90
C LYS A 99 -32.91 31.94 -34.86
N GLY A 100 -32.27 33.05 -35.20
CA GLY A 100 -32.90 34.38 -35.26
C GLY A 100 -32.31 35.42 -34.30
N GLU A 101 -31.47 35.02 -33.35
CA GLU A 101 -30.82 35.96 -32.41
C GLU A 101 -29.52 36.53 -32.99
N PRO A 102 -29.29 37.86 -32.93
CA PRO A 102 -28.03 38.45 -33.36
C PRO A 102 -26.87 37.94 -32.50
N VAL A 103 -25.84 37.40 -33.15
CA VAL A 103 -24.65 36.90 -32.48
C VAL A 103 -23.75 38.06 -32.09
N TYR A 104 -23.80 38.46 -30.82
CA TYR A 104 -22.73 39.24 -30.23
C TYR A 104 -21.62 38.28 -29.79
N TYR A 105 -20.66 38.01 -30.69
CA TYR A 105 -19.38 37.46 -30.26
C TYR A 105 -18.69 38.53 -29.44
N LYS A 106 -18.82 38.46 -28.11
CA LYS A 106 -17.88 39.19 -27.25
C LYS A 106 -16.57 38.43 -27.38
N GLU A 107 -15.63 38.98 -28.15
CA GLU A 107 -14.27 38.47 -28.20
C GLU A 107 -13.66 38.39 -26.80
N PRO A 108 -12.77 37.43 -26.51
CA PRO A 108 -12.84 35.99 -26.81
C PRO A 108 -13.80 35.25 -25.83
N PRO A 109 -14.13 33.96 -26.05
CA PRO A 109 -14.87 33.18 -25.05
C PRO A 109 -14.20 33.30 -23.68
N ALA A 110 -15.02 33.47 -22.64
CA ALA A 110 -14.53 33.69 -21.29
C ALA A 110 -13.72 32.48 -20.82
N ARG A 111 -12.44 32.69 -20.52
CA ARG A 111 -11.57 31.68 -19.92
C ARG A 111 -11.67 31.73 -18.40
N TYR A 112 -11.93 30.60 -17.77
CA TYR A 112 -12.05 30.51 -16.32
C TYR A 112 -10.90 29.72 -15.73
N ALA A 113 -10.18 30.30 -14.77
CA ALA A 113 -9.24 29.55 -13.96
C ALA A 113 -10.02 28.65 -12.99
N THR A 114 -9.70 27.37 -12.94
CA THR A 114 -10.44 26.35 -12.18
C THR A 114 -9.68 25.87 -10.95
N TRP A 115 -8.34 25.90 -10.99
CA TRP A 115 -7.45 25.65 -9.85
C TRP A 115 -6.09 26.33 -10.10
N TYR A 116 -5.37 26.70 -9.04
CA TYR A 116 -4.01 27.26 -9.14
C TYR A 116 -3.10 26.86 -7.97
N SER A 117 -1.78 26.78 -8.22
CA SER A 117 -0.76 26.43 -7.21
C SER A 117 -0.40 27.58 -6.24
N ALA A 118 -0.81 28.81 -6.57
CA ALA A 118 -0.54 30.04 -5.81
C ALA A 118 0.95 30.40 -5.75
N THR A 119 1.66 30.19 -6.86
CA THR A 119 3.12 30.40 -6.96
C THR A 119 3.52 31.52 -7.94
N SER A 120 2.59 32.41 -8.28
CA SER A 120 2.85 33.58 -9.14
C SER A 120 3.95 34.48 -8.59
N GLY A 121 4.69 35.15 -9.48
CA GLY A 121 5.84 36.00 -9.14
C GLY A 121 7.19 35.26 -9.18
N ASN A 122 7.19 33.98 -9.56
CA ASN A 122 8.37 33.13 -9.65
C ASN A 122 8.64 32.76 -11.11
N ALA A 123 8.97 33.77 -11.93
CA ALA A 123 9.23 33.58 -13.36
C ALA A 123 10.28 32.48 -13.61
N GLY A 124 10.01 31.63 -14.60
CA GLY A 124 10.85 30.47 -14.91
C GLY A 124 10.60 29.24 -14.05
N ALA A 125 9.62 29.26 -13.14
CA ALA A 125 9.21 28.06 -12.41
C ALA A 125 8.61 27.00 -13.35
N TYR A 126 8.74 25.73 -12.95
CA TYR A 126 8.26 24.58 -13.70
C TYR A 126 7.55 23.59 -12.77
N LEU A 127 6.63 22.80 -13.33
CA LEU A 127 5.94 21.72 -12.62
C LEU A 127 6.63 20.39 -12.91
N LYS A 128 6.90 19.59 -11.88
CA LYS A 128 7.66 18.33 -11.99
C LYS A 128 7.04 17.21 -11.15
N PRO A 129 6.60 16.09 -11.77
CA PRO A 129 6.48 14.79 -11.11
C PRO A 129 7.85 14.30 -10.63
N GLN A 130 7.94 13.81 -9.40
CA GLN A 130 9.18 13.27 -8.84
C GLN A 130 9.08 11.77 -8.61
N ASP A 131 10.25 11.11 -8.62
CA ASP A 131 10.41 9.67 -8.43
C ASP A 131 9.93 9.19 -7.06
N ASP A 132 9.85 10.10 -6.09
CA ASP A 132 9.36 9.84 -4.75
C ASP A 132 7.83 10.00 -4.61
N GLY A 133 7.12 10.23 -5.71
CA GLY A 133 5.68 10.40 -5.73
C GLY A 133 5.19 11.76 -5.23
N ASN A 134 6.10 12.72 -5.08
CA ASN A 134 5.74 14.13 -4.95
C ASN A 134 5.46 14.74 -6.34
N LEU A 135 4.67 15.83 -6.35
CA LEU A 135 4.42 16.67 -7.51
C LEU A 135 4.71 18.10 -7.08
N LEU A 136 5.68 18.75 -7.71
CA LEU A 136 6.21 20.04 -7.27
C LEU A 136 6.05 21.14 -8.30
N VAL A 137 5.79 22.36 -7.83
CA VAL A 137 6.20 23.58 -8.56
C VAL A 137 7.54 24.03 -7.99
N VAL A 138 8.55 24.13 -8.85
CA VAL A 138 9.93 24.46 -8.48
C VAL A 138 10.34 25.76 -9.16
N ALA A 139 10.87 26.71 -8.39
CA ALA A 139 11.43 27.95 -8.89
C ALA A 139 12.66 27.70 -9.78
N ALA A 140 13.01 28.68 -10.62
CA ALA A 140 14.20 28.59 -11.50
C ALA A 140 15.52 28.35 -10.73
N ASN A 141 15.60 28.78 -9.46
CA ASN A 141 16.76 28.56 -8.59
C ASN A 141 16.74 27.19 -7.87
N GLY A 142 15.77 26.32 -8.15
CA GLY A 142 15.63 25.00 -7.54
C GLY A 142 14.84 24.98 -6.22
N GLN A 143 14.36 26.12 -5.72
CA GLN A 143 13.54 26.16 -4.51
C GLN A 143 12.14 25.58 -4.79
N THR A 144 11.69 24.68 -3.93
CA THR A 144 10.30 24.19 -3.93
C THR A 144 9.35 25.30 -3.49
N LEU A 145 8.37 25.63 -4.34
CA LEU A 145 7.36 26.66 -4.07
C LEU A 145 6.04 26.06 -3.61
N TRP A 146 5.68 24.88 -4.14
CA TRP A 146 4.47 24.15 -3.82
C TRP A 146 4.71 22.66 -4.01
N GLY A 147 4.04 21.80 -3.23
CA GLY A 147 4.08 20.36 -3.42
C GLY A 147 3.00 19.61 -2.66
N ILE A 148 2.68 18.40 -3.13
CA ILE A 148 1.69 17.52 -2.48
C ILE A 148 2.31 16.61 -1.39
N GLY A 149 3.64 16.58 -1.31
CA GLY A 149 4.40 15.68 -0.44
C GLY A 149 4.71 14.34 -1.12
N SER A 150 5.83 13.73 -0.72
CA SER A 150 6.24 12.41 -1.21
C SER A 150 5.15 11.36 -0.94
N ASP A 151 5.10 10.33 -1.77
CA ASP A 151 4.14 9.26 -1.61
C ASP A 151 4.43 8.47 -0.32
N PRO A 152 3.50 8.46 0.66
CA PRO A 152 3.70 7.78 1.92
C PRO A 152 3.69 6.26 1.77
N ASP A 153 3.31 5.67 0.63
CA ASP A 153 3.47 4.24 0.37
C ASP A 153 4.71 3.94 -0.48
N LEU A 154 5.41 4.95 -1.01
CA LEU A 154 6.66 4.77 -1.73
C LEU A 154 7.68 4.09 -0.82
N ASN A 155 8.23 2.99 -1.30
CA ASN A 155 9.21 2.15 -0.60
C ASN A 155 8.69 1.40 0.64
N LYS A 156 7.37 1.36 0.89
CA LYS A 156 6.81 0.55 1.97
C LYS A 156 6.24 -0.75 1.40
N PRO A 157 6.79 -1.91 1.79
CA PRO A 157 6.33 -3.20 1.28
C PRO A 157 4.85 -3.42 1.58
N GLU A 158 4.04 -3.66 0.55
CA GLU A 158 2.70 -4.23 0.68
C GLU A 158 2.78 -5.68 1.14
N PRO A 159 1.83 -6.19 1.94
CA PRO A 159 1.79 -7.61 2.25
C PRO A 159 1.53 -8.42 0.96
N LYS A 160 2.26 -9.51 0.77
CA LYS A 160 2.27 -10.34 -0.44
C LYS A 160 1.73 -11.74 -0.21
N GLN A 161 1.90 -12.29 0.99
CA GLN A 161 1.59 -13.68 1.28
C GLN A 161 0.82 -13.83 2.59
N PRO A 162 -0.10 -14.81 2.69
CA PRO A 162 -0.74 -15.18 3.95
C PRO A 162 0.29 -15.40 5.04
N GLY A 163 0.18 -14.71 6.17
CA GLY A 163 1.18 -14.74 7.23
C GLY A 163 1.92 -13.43 7.40
N ASP A 164 1.94 -12.54 6.40
CA ASP A 164 2.65 -11.27 6.52
C ASP A 164 2.10 -10.42 7.67
N VAL A 165 3.00 -9.68 8.34
CA VAL A 165 2.65 -8.77 9.44
C VAL A 165 2.66 -7.36 8.90
N VAL A 166 1.61 -6.60 9.14
CA VAL A 166 1.52 -5.19 8.71
C VAL A 166 1.61 -4.27 9.92
N GLY A 167 2.10 -3.04 9.71
CA GLY A 167 2.27 -2.04 10.76
C GLY A 167 1.94 -0.62 10.31
N ARG A 168 1.42 0.20 11.23
CA ARG A 168 1.09 1.62 11.01
C ARG A 168 1.32 2.53 12.23
N GLU A 169 1.23 3.84 12.03
CA GLU A 169 1.10 4.87 13.08
C GLU A 169 2.36 5.10 13.94
N LEU A 170 3.53 5.22 13.29
CA LEU A 170 4.80 5.58 13.96
C LEU A 170 5.05 7.08 13.85
N VAL A 171 4.62 7.83 14.85
CA VAL A 171 4.88 9.27 14.93
C VAL A 171 6.16 9.51 15.74
N GLY A 172 7.12 10.22 15.15
CA GLY A 172 8.49 10.37 15.65
C GLY A 172 8.65 11.17 16.96
N TRP A 173 9.80 10.91 17.59
CA TRP A 173 10.43 11.49 18.79
C TRP A 173 10.03 10.95 20.18
N LEU A 174 8.82 10.42 20.41
CA LEU A 174 8.44 9.88 21.73
C LEU A 174 7.66 8.54 21.63
N ALA A 175 8.36 7.47 21.25
CA ALA A 175 8.11 6.07 21.66
C ALA A 175 6.65 5.56 21.74
N ALA A 176 5.73 6.04 20.90
CA ALA A 176 4.39 5.46 20.83
C ALA A 176 4.49 4.08 20.15
N PRO A 177 4.03 3.00 20.79
CA PRO A 177 3.97 1.70 20.14
C PRO A 177 2.99 1.82 18.97
N GLY A 178 3.49 1.66 17.74
CA GLY A 178 2.63 1.64 16.56
C GLY A 178 1.64 0.49 16.59
N HIS A 179 0.72 0.49 15.64
CA HIS A 179 -0.29 -0.56 15.53
C HIS A 179 0.13 -1.65 14.54
N VAL A 180 -0.23 -2.90 14.80
CA VAL A 180 0.07 -4.05 13.94
C VAL A 180 -1.15 -4.92 13.67
N GLY A 181 -1.08 -5.65 12.55
CA GLY A 181 -2.08 -6.63 12.14
C GLY A 181 -1.47 -7.83 11.42
N TYR A 182 -2.26 -8.89 11.29
CA TYR A 182 -1.93 -10.13 10.61
C TYR A 182 -2.67 -10.22 9.26
N PHE A 183 -1.94 -10.36 8.15
CA PHE A 183 -2.51 -10.50 6.82
C PHE A 183 -2.76 -11.97 6.47
N ASP A 184 -4.00 -12.32 6.12
CA ASP A 184 -4.39 -13.70 5.79
C ASP A 184 -4.22 -14.07 4.31
N GLY A 185 -3.75 -13.14 3.48
CA GLY A 185 -3.69 -13.26 2.02
C GLY A 185 -4.71 -12.39 1.29
N THR A 186 -5.69 -11.83 1.99
CA THR A 186 -6.73 -10.95 1.42
C THR A 186 -7.01 -9.76 2.31
N ASN A 187 -7.18 -10.00 3.61
CA ASN A 187 -7.56 -9.01 4.61
C ASN A 187 -6.64 -9.09 5.84
N ILE A 188 -6.83 -8.17 6.76
CA ILE A 188 -6.05 -8.06 7.99
C ILE A 188 -6.93 -8.36 9.19
N TYR A 189 -6.46 -9.26 10.04
CA TYR A 189 -6.94 -9.37 11.42
C TYR A 189 -6.16 -8.39 12.30
N GLN A 190 -6.87 -7.64 13.13
CA GLN A 190 -6.26 -6.70 14.08
C GLN A 190 -6.98 -6.71 15.43
N VAL A 191 -6.28 -6.31 16.49
CA VAL A 191 -6.87 -6.09 17.81
C VAL A 191 -6.87 -4.61 18.15
N MET A 192 -8.05 -4.08 18.47
CA MET A 192 -8.28 -2.68 18.80
C MET A 192 -8.89 -2.55 20.21
N LYS A 193 -8.67 -1.41 20.85
CA LYS A 193 -9.36 -1.05 22.10
C LYS A 193 -10.77 -0.52 21.79
N GLU A 194 -11.62 -1.41 21.27
CA GLU A 194 -12.96 -1.11 20.77
C GLU A 194 -13.96 -2.16 21.28
N PRO A 195 -15.29 -1.91 21.19
CA PRO A 195 -16.30 -2.89 21.57
C PRO A 195 -16.14 -4.23 20.85
N LEU A 196 -15.78 -4.19 19.56
CA LEU A 196 -15.33 -5.35 18.81
C LEU A 196 -13.79 -5.37 18.84
N VAL A 197 -13.25 -6.11 19.81
CA VAL A 197 -11.81 -6.16 20.08
C VAL A 197 -11.03 -6.77 18.92
N VAL A 198 -11.47 -7.93 18.39
CA VAL A 198 -10.82 -8.58 17.24
C VAL A 198 -11.58 -8.19 15.98
N GLN A 199 -10.93 -7.47 15.08
CA GLN A 199 -11.52 -6.95 13.85
C GLN A 199 -10.94 -7.64 12.63
N TYR A 200 -11.72 -7.68 11.55
CA TYR A 200 -11.33 -8.19 10.24
C TYR A 200 -11.59 -7.10 9.20
N VAL A 201 -10.52 -6.54 8.64
CA VAL A 201 -10.57 -5.32 7.83
C VAL A 201 -9.82 -5.48 6.51
N THR A 202 -10.22 -4.73 5.49
CA THR A 202 -9.48 -4.67 4.23
C THR A 202 -8.13 -3.98 4.43
N VAL A 203 -7.19 -4.23 3.51
CA VAL A 203 -5.88 -3.53 3.51
C VAL A 203 -6.07 -2.01 3.42
N ASP A 204 -7.01 -1.53 2.62
CA ASP A 204 -7.31 -0.10 2.52
C ASP A 204 -7.91 0.49 3.80
N ASN A 205 -8.82 -0.22 4.48
CA ASN A 205 -9.35 0.22 5.78
C ASN A 205 -8.27 0.23 6.85
N PHE A 206 -7.28 -0.67 6.77
CA PHE A 206 -6.13 -0.61 7.65
C PHE A 206 -5.22 0.59 7.31
N LYS A 207 -5.14 1.04 6.06
CA LYS A 207 -4.33 2.21 5.67
C LYS A 207 -5.02 3.55 5.89
N SER A 208 -6.35 3.60 5.95
CA SER A 208 -7.09 4.89 5.99
C SER A 208 -6.63 5.79 7.14
N THR A 209 -6.34 5.21 8.31
CA THR A 209 -5.83 5.93 9.48
C THR A 209 -4.45 6.56 9.26
N VAL A 210 -3.61 5.96 8.42
CA VAL A 210 -2.30 6.54 8.02
C VAL A 210 -2.52 7.73 7.10
N ARG A 211 -3.45 7.63 6.15
CA ARG A 211 -3.77 8.70 5.19
C ARG A 211 -4.27 9.96 5.91
N GLU A 212 -5.05 9.78 6.99
CA GLU A 212 -5.55 10.87 7.85
C GLU A 212 -4.43 11.58 8.65
N GLN A 213 -3.37 10.86 9.03
CA GLN A 213 -2.23 11.40 9.79
C GLN A 213 -1.22 12.19 8.94
N GLY A 214 -1.45 12.25 7.62
CA GLY A 214 -0.64 13.02 6.68
C GLY A 214 0.59 12.27 6.13
N PRO A 215 1.36 12.92 5.24
CA PRO A 215 2.39 12.26 4.43
C PRO A 215 3.56 11.66 5.22
N ASN A 216 3.74 12.05 6.48
CA ASN A 216 4.80 11.52 7.35
C ASN A 216 4.38 10.30 8.17
N ALA A 217 3.12 9.88 8.06
CA ALA A 217 2.62 8.72 8.80
C ALA A 217 3.20 7.41 8.25
N TYR A 218 3.60 6.53 9.16
CA TYR A 218 4.22 5.26 8.80
C TYR A 218 3.18 4.20 8.42
N TRP A 219 3.53 3.40 7.39
CA TRP A 219 2.86 2.17 6.93
C TRP A 219 3.93 1.16 6.48
N GLY A 220 3.66 -0.15 6.54
CA GLY A 220 4.46 -1.16 5.81
C GLY A 220 4.27 -2.59 6.33
N ALA A 221 4.69 -3.58 5.53
CA ALA A 221 4.64 -5.02 5.85
C ALA A 221 6.01 -5.66 6.14
N GLY A 222 6.02 -6.73 6.93
CA GLY A 222 7.14 -7.63 7.15
C GLY A 222 6.84 -9.02 6.59
N TYR A 223 7.87 -9.67 6.03
CA TYR A 223 7.78 -10.95 5.33
C TYR A 223 8.54 -12.06 6.09
N PRO A 224 7.94 -12.68 7.13
CA PRO A 224 8.57 -13.82 7.80
C PRO A 224 8.82 -14.94 6.80
N ASN A 225 10.05 -15.47 6.77
CA ASN A 225 10.28 -16.77 6.15
C ASN A 225 9.76 -17.86 7.09
N ILE A 226 8.53 -18.29 6.87
CA ILE A 226 7.88 -19.34 7.67
C ILE A 226 8.53 -20.68 7.29
N PRO A 227 9.20 -21.39 8.22
CA PRO A 227 9.88 -22.64 7.89
C PRO A 227 8.93 -23.67 7.26
N ASP A 228 9.40 -24.36 6.22
CA ASP A 228 8.64 -25.29 5.35
C ASP A 228 7.93 -26.46 6.06
N PHE A 229 8.15 -26.65 7.36
CA PHE A 229 7.72 -27.83 8.11
C PHE A 229 6.88 -27.52 9.36
N TYR A 230 6.30 -26.32 9.47
CA TYR A 230 5.46 -25.94 10.61
C TYR A 230 3.99 -25.70 10.26
N VAL A 231 3.19 -26.77 10.20
CA VAL A 231 2.11 -27.06 11.17
C VAL A 231 1.48 -28.41 10.81
N LYS A 232 1.46 -29.31 11.80
CA LYS A 232 1.08 -30.73 11.77
C LYS A 232 1.85 -31.61 10.78
N GLY A 233 2.86 -32.33 11.29
CA GLY A 233 3.19 -33.65 10.74
C GLY A 233 4.49 -33.81 9.96
N CYS A 234 5.51 -32.96 10.11
CA CYS A 234 6.90 -33.40 9.82
C CYS A 234 7.49 -34.17 11.02
N PHE A 235 6.72 -35.09 11.61
CA PHE A 235 7.21 -36.00 12.65
C PHE A 235 7.61 -37.36 12.10
N GLU A 236 7.19 -37.74 10.89
CA GLU A 236 7.48 -39.08 10.37
C GLU A 236 8.32 -38.98 9.08
N ALA A 237 9.63 -38.90 9.33
CA ALA A 237 10.74 -39.43 8.55
C ALA A 237 11.03 -38.97 7.11
N ASN A 238 10.25 -38.14 6.41
CA ASN A 238 10.62 -37.71 5.04
C ASN A 238 10.21 -36.28 4.70
N CYS A 239 11.11 -35.32 4.94
CA CYS A 239 10.87 -33.90 4.64
C CYS A 239 12.05 -33.25 3.91
N LYS A 240 12.57 -33.84 2.83
CA LYS A 240 13.64 -33.19 2.04
C LYS A 240 13.18 -32.38 0.82
N ASP A 241 12.01 -32.62 0.19
CA ASP A 241 11.72 -31.95 -1.10
C ASP A 241 10.21 -31.72 -1.43
N ASN A 242 9.40 -30.98 -0.63
CA ASN A 242 7.97 -30.81 -0.98
C ASN A 242 7.35 -29.42 -0.68
N LEU A 243 7.07 -28.66 -1.75
CA LEU A 243 6.48 -27.30 -1.75
C LEU A 243 5.08 -27.22 -1.07
N GLY A 244 4.35 -28.35 -1.00
CA GLY A 244 3.00 -28.39 -0.43
C GLY A 244 2.90 -28.06 1.05
N ARG A 245 3.99 -28.23 1.83
CA ARG A 245 3.97 -28.07 3.29
C ARG A 245 4.08 -26.62 3.77
N VAL A 246 4.72 -25.73 2.99
CA VAL A 246 4.72 -24.28 3.24
C VAL A 246 3.30 -23.71 3.23
N LEU A 247 2.44 -24.24 2.35
CA LEU A 247 1.04 -23.85 2.26
C LEU A 247 0.25 -24.29 3.51
N ASP A 248 0.58 -25.43 4.11
CA ASP A 248 -0.11 -25.94 5.30
C ASP A 248 0.23 -25.14 6.56
N SER A 249 1.48 -24.66 6.70
CA SER A 249 1.88 -23.74 7.76
C SER A 249 1.06 -22.45 7.76
N ARG A 250 0.97 -21.81 6.60
CA ARG A 250 0.20 -20.56 6.40
C ARG A 250 -1.29 -20.78 6.61
N ARG A 251 -1.83 -21.92 6.13
CA ARG A 251 -3.23 -22.32 6.38
C ARG A 251 -3.53 -22.46 7.87
N ALA A 252 -2.61 -23.03 8.65
CA ALA A 252 -2.83 -23.19 10.08
C ALA A 252 -2.78 -21.86 10.85
N MET A 253 -1.88 -20.95 10.49
CA MET A 253 -1.86 -19.60 11.04
C MET A 253 -3.15 -18.85 10.71
N ASN A 254 -3.62 -18.93 9.47
CA ASN A 254 -4.92 -18.37 9.06
C ASN A 254 -6.08 -19.00 9.86
N ALA A 255 -6.06 -20.33 10.06
CA ALA A 255 -7.06 -21.02 10.86
C ALA A 255 -7.04 -20.56 12.33
N ARG A 256 -5.85 -20.31 12.89
CA ARG A 256 -5.68 -19.78 14.24
C ARG A 256 -6.20 -18.34 14.35
N ALA A 257 -5.87 -17.47 13.40
CA ALA A 257 -6.37 -16.10 13.34
C ALA A 257 -7.92 -16.09 13.26
N LEU A 258 -8.49 -16.92 12.38
CA LEU A 258 -9.93 -17.10 12.25
C LEU A 258 -10.58 -17.65 13.53
N GLN A 259 -9.93 -18.60 14.22
CA GLN A 259 -10.41 -19.14 15.49
C GLN A 259 -10.47 -18.05 16.56
N ILE A 260 -9.40 -17.26 16.72
CA ILE A 260 -9.38 -16.16 17.69
C ILE A 260 -10.46 -15.14 17.34
N TYR A 261 -10.62 -14.79 16.07
CA TYR A 261 -11.67 -13.88 15.60
C TYR A 261 -13.08 -14.41 15.96
N ARG A 262 -13.35 -15.69 15.75
CA ARG A 262 -14.65 -16.31 16.07
C ARG A 262 -14.92 -16.45 17.57
N LEU A 263 -13.89 -16.73 18.37
CA LEU A 263 -14.00 -16.83 19.83
C LEU A 263 -14.07 -15.44 20.50
N GLY A 264 -13.54 -14.43 19.83
CA GLY A 264 -13.38 -13.09 20.36
C GLY A 264 -12.24 -12.98 21.38
N ALA A 265 -12.07 -11.77 21.89
CA ALA A 265 -11.09 -11.46 22.92
C ALA A 265 -11.49 -10.26 23.76
N ASP A 266 -10.86 -10.14 24.93
CA ASP A 266 -10.81 -8.90 25.70
C ASP A 266 -9.54 -8.11 25.36
N TYR A 267 -9.64 -6.78 25.34
CA TYR A 267 -8.47 -5.93 25.15
C TYR A 267 -7.65 -5.84 26.44
N THR A 268 -6.32 -5.90 26.33
CA THR A 268 -5.39 -5.62 27.44
C THR A 268 -4.29 -4.67 27.01
N ILE A 269 -3.77 -3.88 27.95
CA ILE A 269 -2.54 -3.08 27.75
C ILE A 269 -1.29 -3.86 28.17
N LEU A 270 -1.47 -4.96 28.91
CA LEU A 270 -0.39 -5.75 29.45
C LEU A 270 0.37 -6.46 28.31
N PRO A 271 1.69 -6.67 28.48
CA PRO A 271 2.51 -7.38 27.50
C PRO A 271 2.23 -8.89 27.45
N THR A 272 1.41 -9.40 28.36
CA THR A 272 1.03 -10.81 28.44
C THR A 272 -0.33 -11.04 27.80
N ALA A 273 -0.41 -12.02 26.91
CA ALA A 273 -1.67 -12.49 26.34
C ALA A 273 -2.20 -13.72 27.08
N THR A 274 -3.53 -13.84 27.11
CA THR A 274 -4.20 -15.10 27.42
C THR A 274 -4.73 -15.69 26.11
N PRO A 275 -4.25 -16.86 25.67
CA PRO A 275 -4.68 -17.44 24.39
C PRO A 275 -6.17 -17.81 24.39
N ALA A 276 -6.86 -17.51 23.29
CA ALA A 276 -8.18 -18.03 22.99
C ALA A 276 -8.07 -19.55 22.77
N LEU A 277 -8.99 -20.31 23.37
CA LEU A 277 -9.01 -21.76 23.32
C LEU A 277 -10.36 -22.24 22.76
N PRO A 278 -10.36 -23.15 21.77
CA PRO A 278 -11.59 -23.77 21.31
C PRO A 278 -12.13 -24.72 22.38
N ARG A 279 -13.41 -25.08 22.23
CA ARG A 279 -14.01 -26.16 23.01
C ARG A 279 -13.32 -27.48 22.68
N THR A 280 -13.04 -28.29 23.70
CA THR A 280 -12.58 -29.68 23.57
C THR A 280 -13.60 -30.63 24.19
N ALA A 281 -13.30 -31.94 24.18
CA ALA A 281 -14.13 -32.92 24.86
C ALA A 281 -14.22 -32.69 26.39
N THR A 282 -13.24 -32.01 26.98
CA THR A 282 -13.11 -31.85 28.44
C THR A 282 -13.09 -30.40 28.90
N THR A 283 -13.00 -29.43 27.99
CA THR A 283 -12.90 -28.01 28.32
C THR A 283 -13.82 -27.16 27.45
N GLU A 284 -14.51 -26.19 28.06
CA GLU A 284 -15.31 -25.22 27.32
C GLU A 284 -14.44 -24.23 26.53
N ALA A 285 -15.03 -23.65 25.48
CA ALA A 285 -14.38 -22.60 24.70
C ALA A 285 -14.13 -21.35 25.56
N ARG A 286 -13.04 -20.65 25.27
CA ARG A 286 -12.61 -19.46 26.01
C ARG A 286 -12.08 -18.41 25.07
N LYS A 287 -12.62 -17.20 25.17
CA LYS A 287 -12.08 -16.02 24.48
C LYS A 287 -10.67 -15.67 24.99
N GLY A 288 -9.87 -15.04 24.15
CA GLY A 288 -8.52 -14.62 24.51
C GLY A 288 -8.47 -13.26 25.21
N THR A 289 -7.27 -12.81 25.53
CA THR A 289 -7.01 -11.46 26.01
C THR A 289 -5.74 -10.93 25.33
N TYR A 290 -5.86 -9.86 24.54
CA TYR A 290 -4.78 -9.40 23.66
C TYR A 290 -4.68 -7.88 23.54
N ARG A 291 -3.50 -7.41 23.14
CA ARG A 291 -3.28 -6.17 22.39
C ARG A 291 -2.81 -6.53 20.97
N CYS A 292 -2.65 -5.53 20.10
CA CYS A 292 -2.33 -5.73 18.69
C CYS A 292 -1.11 -6.63 18.44
N ASP A 293 0.00 -6.43 19.15
CA ASP A 293 1.21 -7.25 19.03
C ASP A 293 1.04 -8.65 19.64
N THR A 294 0.49 -8.77 20.85
CA THR A 294 0.33 -10.08 21.51
C THR A 294 -0.68 -10.98 20.81
N PHE A 295 -1.64 -10.39 20.10
CA PHE A 295 -2.52 -11.09 19.17
C PHE A 295 -1.74 -11.72 18.00
N VAL A 296 -0.89 -10.92 17.32
CA VAL A 296 -0.05 -11.43 16.23
C VAL A 296 0.89 -12.51 16.76
N ILE A 297 1.50 -12.33 17.94
CA ILE A 297 2.37 -13.33 18.56
C ILE A 297 1.62 -14.64 18.84
N ASP A 298 0.37 -14.61 19.29
CA ASP A 298 -0.41 -15.83 19.56
C ASP A 298 -0.76 -16.61 18.28
N ILE A 299 -0.98 -15.92 17.16
CA ILE A 299 -1.18 -16.59 15.85
C ILE A 299 0.07 -17.37 15.45
N TYR A 300 1.25 -16.80 15.70
CA TYR A 300 2.53 -17.45 15.48
C TYR A 300 2.83 -18.53 16.53
N SER A 301 2.24 -18.42 17.72
CA SER A 301 2.47 -19.32 18.86
C SER A 301 1.45 -20.47 18.89
N ILE A 302 1.38 -21.23 17.79
CA ILE A 302 0.43 -22.34 17.58
C ILE A 302 0.56 -23.46 18.64
N PHE A 303 1.68 -23.49 19.39
CA PHE A 303 2.02 -24.53 20.37
C PHE A 303 1.80 -24.13 21.84
N THR A 304 1.43 -22.89 22.15
CA THR A 304 1.26 -22.43 23.55
C THR A 304 -0.19 -22.23 23.97
N ALA A 305 -1.16 -22.54 23.13
CA ALA A 305 -2.58 -22.55 23.49
C ALA A 305 -2.89 -23.76 24.41
N GLY A 306 -2.38 -23.72 25.65
CA GLY A 306 -2.62 -24.73 26.68
C GLY A 306 -1.86 -26.05 26.53
N GLY A 307 -0.99 -26.19 25.51
CA GLY A 307 -0.18 -27.39 25.28
C GLY A 307 -0.99 -28.67 25.00
N GLN A 308 -2.27 -28.54 24.67
CA GLN A 308 -3.20 -29.68 24.65
C GLN A 308 -3.79 -29.97 23.27
N VAL A 309 -3.91 -28.99 22.35
CA VAL A 309 -4.46 -29.18 21.00
C VAL A 309 -3.89 -28.20 19.96
N ASP A 310 -3.90 -28.57 18.68
CA ASP A 310 -3.44 -27.74 17.55
C ASP A 310 -4.52 -26.82 16.97
N ALA A 311 -4.17 -26.05 15.93
CA ALA A 311 -5.06 -25.08 15.26
C ALA A 311 -6.36 -25.67 14.68
N MET A 312 -6.48 -27.01 14.62
CA MET A 312 -7.69 -27.70 14.16
C MET A 312 -8.37 -28.49 15.29
N GLY A 313 -7.88 -28.36 16.53
CA GLY A 313 -8.46 -28.97 17.73
C GLY A 313 -7.96 -30.39 18.05
N ASN A 314 -6.90 -30.89 17.39
CA ASN A 314 -6.39 -32.24 17.68
C ASN A 314 -5.31 -32.21 18.77
N PRO A 315 -5.25 -33.22 19.67
CA PRO A 315 -4.24 -33.26 20.73
C PRO A 315 -2.79 -33.34 20.25
N ILE A 316 -1.89 -32.59 20.90
CA ILE A 316 -0.46 -32.53 20.54
C ILE A 316 0.36 -33.37 21.53
N GLN A 317 1.05 -34.42 21.07
CA GLN A 317 2.06 -35.14 21.86
C GLN A 317 3.39 -34.37 21.89
N ARG A 318 4.10 -34.41 23.02
CA ARG A 318 5.31 -33.61 23.29
C ARG A 318 6.36 -33.71 22.18
N VAL A 319 6.86 -32.55 21.76
CA VAL A 319 7.89 -32.40 20.72
C VAL A 319 9.28 -32.62 21.32
N SER A 320 10.10 -33.44 20.65
CA SER A 320 11.51 -33.71 20.98
C SER A 320 12.37 -32.43 20.97
N LEU A 321 13.31 -32.32 21.92
CA LEU A 321 14.06 -31.09 22.25
C LEU A 321 15.19 -30.73 21.27
N ASP A 322 15.59 -31.60 20.34
CA ASP A 322 16.78 -31.38 19.49
C ASP A 322 16.45 -31.35 17.99
N SER A 323 15.75 -30.31 17.54
CA SER A 323 15.37 -30.16 16.13
C SER A 323 15.07 -28.69 15.77
N PRO A 324 14.70 -28.38 14.50
CA PRO A 324 14.19 -27.07 14.11
C PRO A 324 13.09 -26.46 15.03
N TYR A 325 12.46 -27.26 15.88
CA TYR A 325 11.67 -26.81 17.04
C TYR A 325 12.43 -25.92 18.03
N ALA A 326 13.65 -26.28 18.41
CA ALA A 326 14.47 -25.45 19.30
C ALA A 326 14.79 -24.09 18.67
N ARG A 327 15.02 -24.04 17.34
CA ARG A 327 15.24 -22.78 16.59
C ARG A 327 13.98 -21.91 16.52
N TRP A 328 12.80 -22.52 16.34
CA TRP A 328 11.52 -21.82 16.38
C TRP A 328 11.15 -21.32 17.78
N ASP A 329 11.35 -22.15 18.81
CA ASP A 329 11.08 -21.76 20.20
C ASP A 329 12.03 -20.63 20.65
N PHE A 330 13.30 -20.68 20.22
CA PHE A 330 14.23 -19.56 20.38
C PHE A 330 13.75 -18.29 19.68
N PHE A 331 13.37 -18.37 18.39
CA PHE A 331 12.84 -17.22 17.64
C PHE A 331 11.59 -16.63 18.31
N LYS A 332 10.65 -17.48 18.72
CA LYS A 332 9.44 -17.06 19.43
C LYS A 332 9.76 -16.33 20.74
N ASN A 333 10.55 -16.95 21.62
CA ASN A 333 10.79 -16.46 22.99
C ASN A 333 11.77 -15.27 23.06
N ASN A 334 12.58 -15.05 22.01
CA ASN A 334 13.61 -14.01 22.02
C ASN A 334 13.38 -12.90 20.98
N ILE A 335 12.68 -13.18 19.88
CA ILE A 335 12.49 -12.22 18.77
C ILE A 335 11.05 -11.71 18.72
N LEU A 336 10.05 -12.60 18.83
CA LEU A 336 8.64 -12.19 18.76
C LEU A 336 8.12 -11.58 20.08
N THR A 337 8.49 -12.14 21.23
CA THR A 337 8.02 -11.65 22.56
C THR A 337 8.83 -10.47 23.10
N GLY A 338 9.93 -10.10 22.46
CA GLY A 338 10.94 -9.19 23.00
C GLY A 338 10.71 -7.69 22.80
N SER A 339 9.75 -7.26 21.96
CA SER A 339 9.49 -5.82 21.71
C SER A 339 8.11 -5.58 21.10
N ILE A 340 7.48 -4.44 21.44
CA ILE A 340 6.19 -3.99 20.88
C ILE A 340 6.43 -3.54 19.44
N ILE A 341 5.91 -4.27 18.46
CA ILE A 341 6.17 -4.04 17.03
C ILE A 341 5.20 -2.95 16.53
N PRO A 342 5.56 -2.00 15.62
CA PRO A 342 6.71 -1.94 14.69
C PRO A 342 7.60 -0.67 14.72
N THR A 343 8.87 -0.75 14.29
CA THR A 343 9.58 0.35 13.56
C THR A 343 10.19 -0.19 12.25
N VAL A 344 9.35 -0.26 11.24
CA VAL A 344 9.54 -1.01 9.97
C VAL A 344 9.29 -2.51 10.08
N VAL A 345 8.20 -2.88 10.77
CA VAL A 345 7.80 -4.26 11.14
C VAL A 345 8.96 -5.00 11.82
N PHE A 346 9.42 -4.31 12.86
CA PHE A 346 10.77 -3.83 13.11
C PHE A 346 11.92 -4.47 12.33
N GLN A 347 12.27 -3.84 11.21
CA GLN A 347 13.23 -4.40 10.27
C GLN A 347 12.81 -5.80 9.83
N ALA A 348 11.53 -5.96 9.48
CA ALA A 348 10.93 -7.08 8.75
C ALA A 348 11.40 -8.49 9.16
N LEU A 349 11.59 -8.70 10.46
CA LEU A 349 12.05 -9.98 11.00
C LEU A 349 13.45 -10.35 10.47
N LYS A 350 14.27 -9.30 10.31
CA LYS A 350 15.66 -9.25 9.80
C LYS A 350 16.52 -10.30 10.48
N ASN A 351 16.94 -11.25 9.64
CA ASN A 351 18.07 -12.19 9.74
C ASN A 351 17.80 -13.66 10.13
N PHE A 352 16.57 -14.16 10.16
CA PHE A 352 16.36 -15.60 10.45
C PHE A 352 16.97 -16.52 9.36
N ARG A 353 17.96 -17.35 9.73
CA ARG A 353 18.45 -18.48 8.91
C ARG A 353 17.94 -19.78 9.51
N GLY A 354 17.29 -20.58 8.65
CA GLY A 354 16.51 -21.76 9.02
C GLY A 354 17.15 -22.73 9.99
#